data_AF-A0A7J8M120-F1
#
_entry.id   AF-A0A7J8M120-F1
#
_cell.length_a   1.000
_cell.length_b   1.000
_cell.length_c   1.000
_cell.angle_alpha   90.00
_cell.angle_beta   90.00
_cell.angle_gamma   90.00
#
_symmetry.space_group_name_H-M   'P 1'
#
loop_
_entity.id
_entity.type
_entity.pdbx_description
1 polymer ?
#
loop_
_entity_poly.entity_id
_entity_poly.type
_entity_poly.pdbx_seq_one_letter_code
_entity_poly.pdbx_strand_id
1 'polypeptide(L)'
;MGASLSNLTEGSNGTAMGPGLGDIPESCVACVFTYLTPPEICNLARLNRAFRGAASSDSVWEMKLPSNYQDLLDLVPPERYQNLSKKDIFALLSRPVPFDDGNK
;
A
#
# COMPACT_ATOMS: atom_id res chain seq x y z
N MET A 1 36.69 -14.92 -23.79
CA MET A 1 35.36 -14.40 -24.19
C MET A 1 35.05 -13.23 -23.28
N GLY A 2 35.31 -12.00 -23.75
CA GLY A 2 35.02 -10.77 -23.01
C GLY A 2 33.61 -10.31 -23.34
N ALA A 3 32.85 -9.90 -22.31
CA ALA A 3 31.60 -9.19 -22.50
C ALA A 3 31.86 -7.70 -22.34
N SER A 4 31.84 -6.98 -23.46
CA SER A 4 31.83 -5.51 -23.49
C SER A 4 30.54 -5.00 -22.87
N LEU A 5 30.66 -4.17 -21.83
CA LEU A 5 29.59 -3.31 -21.34
C LEU A 5 29.70 -1.98 -22.11
N SER A 6 28.83 -1.79 -23.11
CA SER A 6 28.77 -0.52 -23.84
C SER A 6 27.85 0.48 -23.11
N ASN A 7 28.46 1.60 -22.73
CA ASN A 7 27.86 2.84 -22.26
C ASN A 7 26.74 3.39 -23.16
N LEU A 8 25.61 3.74 -22.56
CA LEU A 8 24.65 4.77 -22.99
C LEU A 8 24.04 5.27 -21.66
N THR A 9 24.16 6.50 -21.17
CA THR A 9 24.39 7.82 -21.77
C THR A 9 24.92 8.69 -20.62
N GLU A 10 26.15 9.22 -20.73
CA GLU A 10 26.62 10.33 -19.90
C GLU A 10 26.68 11.54 -20.84
N GLY A 11 25.67 12.40 -20.73
CA GLY A 11 25.53 13.54 -21.63
C GLY A 11 24.18 14.21 -21.55
N SER A 12 23.95 14.98 -20.48
CA SER A 12 23.01 16.11 -20.56
C SER A 12 23.46 17.22 -19.61
N ASN A 13 24.09 18.24 -20.19
CA ASN A 13 24.20 19.57 -19.57
C ASN A 13 22.78 20.15 -19.38
N GLY A 14 22.49 20.69 -18.20
CA GLY A 14 21.64 21.89 -18.09
C GLY A 14 20.11 21.74 -18.03
N THR A 15 19.55 20.78 -17.30
CA THR A 15 18.19 20.93 -16.76
C THR A 15 18.25 20.79 -15.25
N ALA A 16 17.91 21.85 -14.51
CA ALA A 16 17.61 21.70 -13.09
C ALA A 16 16.56 20.58 -12.98
N MET A 17 16.98 19.41 -12.48
CA MET A 17 16.08 18.28 -12.24
C MET A 17 15.09 18.80 -11.20
N GLY A 18 13.90 19.19 -11.65
CA GLY A 18 12.84 19.62 -10.74
C GLY A 18 12.57 18.51 -9.73
N PRO A 19 11.99 18.84 -8.56
CA PRO A 19 11.68 17.83 -7.55
C PRO A 19 10.87 16.70 -8.17
N GLY A 20 11.36 15.48 -8.00
CA GLY A 20 10.71 14.27 -8.46
C GLY A 20 9.64 13.79 -7.49
N LEU A 21 8.83 12.82 -7.90
CA LEU A 21 7.83 12.21 -7.01
C LEU A 21 8.43 11.57 -5.74
N GLY A 22 9.73 11.25 -5.76
CA GLY A 22 10.46 10.72 -4.61
C GLY A 22 10.80 11.75 -3.54
N ASP A 23 10.75 13.05 -3.88
CA ASP A 23 11.01 14.16 -2.96
C ASP A 23 9.76 14.57 -2.17
N ILE A 24 8.59 14.00 -2.51
CA ILE A 24 7.33 14.25 -1.80
C ILE A 24 7.37 13.52 -0.45
N PRO A 25 7.10 14.20 0.68
CA PRO A 25 7.07 13.56 1.98
C PRO A 25 5.87 12.61 2.09
N GLU A 26 6.07 11.54 2.85
CA GLU A 26 5.06 10.49 3.07
C GLU A 26 3.74 11.03 3.59
N SER A 27 3.77 12.05 4.47
CA SER A 27 2.59 12.70 5.02
C SER A 27 1.72 13.36 3.94
N CYS A 28 2.33 14.01 2.95
CA CYS A 28 1.59 14.57 1.82
C CYS A 28 0.93 13.49 0.97
N VAL A 29 1.62 12.37 0.75
CA VAL A 29 1.04 11.24 0.00
C VAL A 29 -0.10 10.58 0.78
N ALA A 30 0.04 10.43 2.10
CA ALA A 30 -1.02 9.91 2.97
C ALA A 30 -2.29 10.78 2.89
N CYS A 31 -2.14 12.11 2.86
CA CYS A 31 -3.26 13.04 2.65
C CYS A 31 -3.95 12.86 1.29
N VAL A 32 -3.24 12.47 0.25
CA VAL A 32 -3.85 12.15 -1.06
C VAL A 32 -4.60 10.82 -0.99
N PHE A 33 -4.03 9.83 -0.31
CA PHE A 33 -4.63 8.49 -0.19
C PHE A 33 -5.97 8.48 0.54
N THR A 34 -6.25 9.45 1.42
CA THR A 34 -7.58 9.59 2.04
C THR A 34 -8.70 9.79 1.01
N TYR A 35 -8.40 10.29 -0.19
CA TYR A 35 -9.37 10.49 -1.27
C TYR A 35 -9.42 9.36 -2.31
N LEU A 36 -8.53 8.35 -2.19
CA LEU A 36 -8.43 7.27 -3.17
C LEU A 36 -9.10 5.99 -2.71
N THR A 37 -9.43 5.10 -3.65
CA THR A 37 -9.89 3.75 -3.34
C THR A 37 -8.72 2.83 -2.95
N PRO A 38 -8.97 1.77 -2.15
CA PRO A 38 -7.92 0.82 -1.78
C PRO A 38 -7.12 0.22 -2.95
N PRO A 39 -7.73 -0.16 -4.10
CA PRO A 39 -6.97 -0.62 -5.26
C PRO A 39 -6.04 0.44 -5.86
N GLU A 40 -6.47 1.72 -5.89
CA GLU A 40 -5.65 2.84 -6.36
C GLU A 40 -4.44 3.06 -5.46
N ILE A 41 -4.64 3.00 -4.13
CA ILE A 41 -3.56 3.10 -3.14
C ILE A 41 -2.50 2.01 -3.40
N CYS A 42 -2.94 0.76 -3.57
CA CYS A 42 -2.05 -0.38 -3.87
C CYS A 42 -1.27 -0.20 -5.18
N ASN A 43 -1.90 0.36 -6.22
CA ASN A 43 -1.24 0.65 -7.48
C ASN A 43 -0.18 1.76 -7.33
N LEU A 44 -0.51 2.84 -6.63
CA LEU A 44 0.40 3.97 -6.42
C LEU A 44 1.57 3.62 -5.51
N ALA A 45 1.39 2.69 -4.56
CA ALA A 45 2.46 2.18 -3.69
C ALA A 45 3.65 1.58 -4.47
N ARG A 46 3.47 1.24 -5.75
CA ARG A 46 4.50 0.66 -6.62
C ARG A 46 5.42 1.72 -7.25
N LEU A 47 5.05 3.00 -7.21
CA LEU A 47 5.75 4.06 -7.93
C LEU A 47 7.08 4.45 -7.29
N ASN A 48 7.11 4.71 -5.98
CA ASN A 48 8.32 5.09 -5.27
C ASN A 48 8.25 4.77 -3.76
N ARG A 49 9.34 5.05 -3.03
CA ARG A 49 9.47 4.78 -1.60
C ARG A 49 8.48 5.57 -0.73
N ALA A 50 8.24 6.84 -1.02
CA ALA A 50 7.30 7.67 -0.26
C ALA A 50 5.86 7.15 -0.40
N PHE A 51 5.44 6.80 -1.62
CA PHE A 51 4.13 6.21 -1.85
C PHE A 51 3.99 4.83 -1.21
N ARG A 52 5.05 4.01 -1.25
CA ARG A 52 5.08 2.72 -0.56
C ARG A 52 4.95 2.86 0.96
N GLY A 53 5.67 3.82 1.55
CA GLY A 53 5.58 4.14 2.98
C GLY A 53 4.15 4.54 3.35
N ALA A 54 3.61 5.55 2.66
CA ALA A 54 2.27 6.07 2.91
C ALA A 54 1.20 4.98 2.77
N ALA A 55 1.33 4.09 1.79
CA ALA A 55 0.37 3.01 1.55
C ALA A 55 0.43 1.92 2.62
N SER A 56 1.47 1.90 3.44
CA SER A 56 1.64 0.97 4.56
C SER A 56 1.28 1.61 5.90
N SER A 57 0.90 2.89 5.92
CA SER A 57 0.53 3.62 7.13
C SER A 57 -0.90 3.29 7.58
N ASP A 58 -1.07 2.94 8.85
CA ASP A 58 -2.38 2.62 9.43
C ASP A 58 -3.37 3.79 9.37
N SER A 59 -2.89 5.04 9.43
CA SER A 59 -3.75 6.23 9.37
C SER A 59 -4.54 6.32 8.05
N VAL A 60 -3.95 5.83 6.95
CA VAL A 60 -4.63 5.77 5.65
C VAL A 60 -5.74 4.72 5.69
N TRP A 61 -5.43 3.53 6.21
CA TRP A 61 -6.36 2.40 6.23
C TRP A 61 -7.47 2.55 7.26
N GLU A 62 -7.24 3.28 8.34
CA GLU A 62 -8.28 3.67 9.31
C GLU A 62 -9.45 4.37 8.64
N MET A 63 -9.20 5.28 7.69
CA MET A 63 -10.26 5.98 6.95
C MET A 63 -10.93 5.11 5.87
N LYS A 64 -10.31 3.98 5.50
CA LYS A 64 -10.85 3.05 4.49
C LYS A 64 -11.61 1.89 5.08
N LEU A 65 -11.36 1.57 6.35
CA LEU A 65 -12.11 0.57 7.08
C LEU A 65 -13.53 1.07 7.35
N PRO A 66 -14.54 0.19 7.24
CA PRO A 66 -15.90 0.55 7.61
C PRO A 66 -16.00 0.71 9.13
N SER A 67 -16.89 1.57 9.63
CA SER A 67 -16.99 1.87 11.07
C SER A 67 -17.30 0.65 11.94
N ASN A 68 -17.94 -0.37 11.37
CA ASN A 68 -18.28 -1.63 12.02
C ASN A 68 -17.19 -2.72 11.87
N TYR A 69 -15.96 -2.36 11.46
CA TYR A 69 -14.91 -3.36 11.26
C TYR A 69 -14.58 -4.14 12.54
N GLN A 70 -14.75 -3.55 13.72
CA GLN A 70 -14.53 -4.23 15.00
C GLN A 70 -15.55 -5.36 15.21
N ASP A 71 -16.84 -5.11 14.91
CA ASP A 71 -17.88 -6.13 14.96
C ASP A 71 -17.60 -7.27 13.98
N LEU A 72 -17.02 -6.96 12.81
CA LEU A 72 -16.60 -7.96 11.84
C LEU A 72 -15.39 -8.78 12.33
N LEU A 73 -14.49 -8.17 13.09
CA LEU A 73 -13.35 -8.87 13.68
C LEU A 73 -13.77 -9.85 14.77
N ASP A 74 -14.84 -9.56 15.51
CA ASP A 74 -15.40 -10.49 16.51
C ASP A 74 -15.93 -11.79 15.90
N LEU A 75 -16.26 -11.79 14.60
CA LEU A 75 -16.65 -12.99 13.84
C LEU A 75 -15.45 -13.83 13.39
N VAL A 76 -14.23 -13.32 13.55
CA VAL A 76 -13.00 -13.98 13.11
C VAL A 76 -12.22 -14.46 14.34
N PRO A 77 -11.57 -15.65 14.30
CA PRO A 77 -10.73 -16.10 15.40
C PRO A 77 -9.66 -15.04 15.77
N PRO A 78 -9.48 -14.73 17.06
CA PRO A 78 -8.60 -13.66 17.52
C PRO A 78 -7.13 -13.85 17.10
N GLU A 79 -6.70 -15.09 16.91
CA GLU A 79 -5.36 -15.44 16.44
C GLU A 79 -5.08 -14.90 15.03
N ARG A 80 -6.13 -14.62 14.25
CA ARG A 80 -5.99 -14.12 12.87
C ARG A 80 -5.78 -12.60 12.80
N TYR A 81 -6.17 -11.82 13.81
CA TYR A 81 -6.12 -10.34 13.73
C TYR A 81 -5.34 -9.64 14.86
N GLN A 82 -5.03 -10.31 15.97
CA GLN A 82 -4.41 -9.69 17.16
C GLN A 82 -3.09 -8.92 16.91
N ASN A 83 -2.36 -9.21 15.84
CA ASN A 83 -1.09 -8.55 15.50
C ASN A 83 -1.08 -7.94 14.09
N LEU A 84 -2.26 -7.71 13.51
CA LEU A 84 -2.38 -7.18 12.16
C LEU A 84 -2.42 -5.65 12.15
N SER A 85 -1.77 -5.07 11.14
CA SER A 85 -1.95 -3.65 10.80
C SER A 85 -3.38 -3.39 10.30
N LYS A 86 -3.84 -2.13 10.29
CA LYS A 86 -5.16 -1.79 9.72
C LYS A 86 -5.25 -2.13 8.24
N LYS A 87 -4.13 -2.04 7.53
CA LYS A 87 -4.00 -2.54 6.16
C LYS A 87 -4.28 -4.04 6.05
N ASP A 88 -3.69 -4.82 6.94
CA ASP A 88 -3.84 -6.28 6.92
C ASP A 88 -5.24 -6.69 7.39
N ILE A 89 -5.85 -5.96 8.34
CA ILE A 89 -7.26 -6.10 8.71
C ILE A 89 -8.16 -5.84 7.49
N PHE A 90 -7.93 -4.75 6.75
CA PHE A 90 -8.69 -4.48 5.53
C PHE A 90 -8.54 -5.63 4.53
N ALA A 91 -7.31 -6.11 4.31
CA ALA A 91 -7.04 -7.22 3.43
C ALA A 91 -7.74 -8.51 3.88
N LEU A 92 -7.74 -8.79 5.18
CA LEU A 92 -8.42 -9.94 5.78
C LEU A 92 -9.93 -9.88 5.54
N LEU A 93 -10.57 -8.75 5.83
CA LEU A 93 -12.01 -8.55 5.66
C LEU A 93 -12.44 -8.51 4.19
N SER A 94 -11.53 -8.15 3.28
CA SER A 94 -11.79 -8.15 1.84
C SER A 94 -11.74 -9.54 1.20
N ARG A 95 -11.26 -10.55 1.94
CA ARG A 95 -11.22 -11.92 1.42
C ARG A 95 -12.60 -12.57 1.51
N PRO A 96 -12.99 -13.37 0.49
CA PRO A 96 -14.21 -14.17 0.58
C PRO A 96 -14.15 -15.08 1.80
N VAL A 97 -15.18 -15.05 2.64
CA VAL A 97 -15.35 -16.01 3.73
C VAL A 97 -15.95 -17.27 3.12
N PRO A 98 -15.28 -18.43 3.18
CA PRO A 98 -15.90 -19.68 2.76
C PRO A 98 -17.06 -19.99 3.71
N PHE A 99 -18.27 -20.10 3.17
CA PHE A 99 -19.48 -20.46 3.92
C PHE A 99 -19.57 -21.96 4.23
N ASP A 100 -18.69 -22.77 3.63
CA ASP A 100 -18.74 -24.22 3.75
C ASP A 100 -17.80 -24.68 4.87
N ASP A 101 -18.39 -25.06 5.99
CA ASP A 101 -17.72 -25.65 7.16
C ASP A 101 -17.29 -27.10 6.87
N GLY A 102 -16.66 -27.35 5.72
CA GLY A 102 -16.04 -28.62 5.36
C GLY A 102 -16.88 -29.87 5.63
N ASN A 103 -18.22 -29.78 5.59
CA ASN A 103 -19.08 -30.87 6.01
C ASN A 103 -19.49 -31.67 4.77
N LYS A 104 -18.63 -32.61 4.40
CA LYS A 104 -18.91 -33.64 3.40
C LYS A 104 -18.63 -35.02 3.97
#